data_AF-A0A3A4QVF4-F1
#
_entry.id   AF-A0A3A4QVF4-F1
#
_cell.length_a   1.000
_cell.length_b   1.000
_cell.length_c   1.000
_cell.angle_alpha   90.00
_cell.angle_beta   90.00
_cell.angle_gamma   90.00
#
_symmetry.space_group_name_H-M   'P 1'
#
loop_
_entity.id
_entity.type
_entity.pdbx_description
1 polymer ?
#
loop_
_entity_poly.entity_id
_entity_poly.type
_entity_poly.pdbx_seq_one_letter_code
_entity_poly.pdbx_strand_id
1 'polypeptide(L)' 'THAGRALKMFYGTQVRSDPPTFMIYVNEPKLMHFSYLRYLENQIRAEYGFLGTPIRIVTKGRRE' A
#
# COMPACT_ATOMS: atom_id res chain seq x y z
N THR A 1 16.55 -7.49 5.51
CA THR A 1 16.54 -7.53 4.03
C THR A 1 16.61 -8.98 3.60
N HIS A 2 15.50 -9.58 3.16
CA HIS A 2 15.53 -10.94 2.62
C HIS A 2 16.33 -10.93 1.31
N ALA A 3 17.38 -11.75 1.28
CA ALA A 3 18.31 -11.96 0.19
C ALA A 3 17.70 -11.81 -1.22
N GLY A 4 18.13 -10.76 -1.94
CA GLY A 4 18.03 -10.64 -3.40
C GLY A 4 16.67 -10.25 -4.02
N ARG A 5 15.54 -10.32 -3.30
CA ARG A 5 14.23 -9.98 -3.88
C ARG A 5 13.82 -8.54 -3.59
N ALA A 6 13.95 -7.68 -4.59
CA ALA A 6 13.45 -6.31 -4.52
C ALA A 6 11.91 -6.29 -4.52
N LEU A 7 11.33 -5.41 -3.69
CA LEU A 7 9.91 -5.12 -3.69
C LEU A 7 9.54 -4.38 -4.98
N LYS A 8 8.65 -4.97 -5.79
CA LYS A 8 8.12 -4.33 -6.99
C LYS A 8 6.64 -4.05 -6.80
N MET A 9 6.26 -2.79 -6.97
CA MET A 9 4.87 -2.35 -7.01
C MET A 9 4.47 -2.17 -8.47
N PHE A 10 3.34 -2.75 -8.84
CA PHE A 10 2.86 -2.68 -10.22
C PHE A 10 1.88 -1.53 -10.38
N TYR A 11 0.81 -1.54 -9.60
CA TYR A 11 -0.21 -0.50 -9.62
C TYR A 11 -0.98 -0.50 -8.29
N GLY A 12 -1.59 0.64 -7.98
CA GLY A 12 -2.48 0.81 -6.84
C GLY A 12 -3.83 1.31 -7.31
N THR A 13 -4.91 0.85 -6.68
CA THR A 13 -6.27 1.32 -6.96
C THR A 13 -7.05 1.55 -5.67
N GLN A 14 -7.94 2.54 -5.67
CA GLN A 14 -8.87 2.75 -4.58
C GLN A 14 -10.07 1.81 -4.76
N VAL A 15 -10.25 0.90 -3.81
CA VAL A 15 -11.31 -0.12 -3.84
C VAL A 15 -12.56 0.34 -3.10
N ARG A 16 -12.39 1.23 -2.12
CA ARG A 16 -13.48 1.76 -1.29
C ARG A 16 -13.23 3.21 -0.94
N SER A 17 -14.32 3.98 -0.85
CA SER A 17 -14.29 5.40 -0.48
C SER A 17 -14.51 5.66 1.01
N ASP A 18 -15.32 4.85 1.69
CA ASP A 18 -15.60 4.99 3.13
C ASP A 18 -15.44 3.65 3.88
N PRO A 19 -14.36 3.42 4.65
CA PRO A 19 -13.14 4.23 4.73
C PRO A 19 -12.26 4.10 3.45
N PRO A 20 -11.45 5.11 3.10
CA PRO A 20 -10.56 5.09 1.95
C PRO A 20 -9.64 3.87 2.00
N THR A 21 -9.85 2.92 1.09
CA THR A 21 -9.10 1.66 1.04
C THR A 21 -8.35 1.55 -0.27
N PHE A 22 -7.03 1.56 -0.21
CA PHE A 22 -6.13 1.40 -1.34
C PHE A 22 -5.63 -0.04 -1.41
N MET A 23 -5.81 -0.67 -2.58
CA MET A 23 -5.23 -1.98 -2.87
C MET A 23 -4.01 -1.80 -3.76
N ILE A 24 -2.85 -2.24 -3.27
CA ILE A 24 -1.57 -2.14 -3.97
C ILE A 24 -1.17 -3.54 -4.43
N TYR A 25 -0.95 -3.69 -5.73
CA TYR A 25 -0.47 -4.91 -6.32
C TYR A 25 1.05 -4.95 -6.30
N VAL A 26 1.58 -5.97 -5.64
CA VAL A 26 3.00 -6.18 -5.42
C VAL A 26 3.42 -7.57 -5.90
N ASN A 27 4.71 -7.77 -6.11
CA ASN A 27 5.25 -9.10 -6.39
C ASN A 27 5.04 -10.06 -5.22
N GLU A 28 5.50 -9.68 -4.02
CA GLU A 28 5.40 -10.53 -2.83
C GLU A 28 4.95 -9.70 -1.61
N PRO A 29 3.71 -9.88 -1.12
CA PRO A 29 3.18 -9.11 0.01
C PRO A 29 4.01 -9.22 1.29
N LYS A 30 4.68 -10.37 1.49
CA LYS A 30 5.55 -10.62 2.65
C LYS A 30 6.82 -9.77 2.66
N LEU A 31 7.27 -9.29 1.50
CA LEU A 31 8.41 -8.38 1.40
C LEU A 31 8.05 -6.95 1.84
N MET A 32 6.76 -6.62 1.88
CA MET A 32 6.32 -5.28 2.26
C MET A 32 6.24 -5.18 3.79
N HIS A 33 7.27 -4.55 4.36
CA HIS A 33 7.35 -4.30 5.79
C HIS A 33 6.36 -3.21 6.23
N PHE A 34 5.89 -3.27 7.48
CA PHE A 34 4.92 -2.32 8.02
C PHE A 34 5.41 -0.87 7.97
N SER A 35 6.72 -0.63 8.11
CA SER A 35 7.29 0.72 8.04
C SER A 35 7.10 1.34 6.65
N TYR A 36 7.22 0.56 5.59
CA TYR A 36 6.99 1.02 4.22
C TYR A 36 5.49 1.28 3.96
N LEU A 37 4.60 0.47 4.53
CA LEU A 37 3.16 0.74 4.50
C LEU A 37 2.80 2.07 5.18
N ARG A 38 3.40 2.36 6.34
CA ARG A 38 3.20 3.64 7.04
C ARG A 38 3.75 4.82 6.26
N TYR A 39 4.89 4.64 5.61
CA TYR A 39 5.43 5.65 4.70
C TYR A 39 4.44 5.97 3.58
N LEU A 40 3.92 4.96 2.88
CA LEU A 40 2.92 5.15 1.82
C LEU A 40 1.64 5.81 2.33
N GLU A 41 1.14 5.38 3.50
CA GLU A 41 -0.03 6.00 4.14
C GLU A 41 0.19 7.50 4.38
N ASN A 42 1.35 7.87 4.93
CA ASN A 42 1.68 9.26 5.21
C ASN A 42 1.83 10.10 3.93
N GLN A 43 2.40 9.54 2.86
CA GLN A 43 2.49 10.23 1.57
C GLN A 43 1.11 10.48 0.96
N ILE A 44 0.23 9.47 0.95
CA ILE A 44 -1.15 9.61 0.46
C ILE A 44 -1.91 10.64 1.30
N ARG A 45 -1.73 10.62 2.62
CA ARG A 45 -2.35 11.61 3.51
C ARG A 45 -1.85 13.03 3.26
N ALA A 46 -0.55 13.20 2.97
CA ALA A 46 0.04 14.49 2.66
C ALA A 46 -0.50 15.09 1.35
N GLU A 47 -0.69 14.25 0.33
CA GLU A 47 -1.15 14.69 -1.00
C GLU A 47 -2.66 15.00 -1.03
N TYR A 48 -3.49 14.13 -0.43
CA TYR A 48 -4.96 14.22 -0.57
C TYR A 48 -5.68 14.73 0.68
N GLY A 49 -4.98 14.94 1.81
CA GLY A 49 -5.55 15.61 2.98
C GLY A 49 -6.65 14.84 3.70
N PHE A 50 -6.56 13.51 3.79
CA PHE A 50 -7.51 12.63 4.51
C PHE A 50 -7.47 12.83 6.05
N LEU A 51 -7.92 13.99 6.52
CA LEU A 51 -8.05 14.35 7.93
C LEU A 51 -9.32 13.75 8.52
N GLY A 52 -9.19 12.96 9.60
CA GLY A 52 -10.33 12.37 10.32
C GLY A 52 -10.75 10.97 9.87
N THR A 53 -10.33 10.50 8.69
CA THR A 53 -10.60 9.13 8.22
C THR A 53 -9.35 8.26 8.22
N PRO A 54 -9.39 7.02 8.75
CA PRO A 54 -8.28 6.10 8.64
C PRO A 54 -8.11 5.64 7.19
N ILE A 55 -6.89 5.71 6.66
CA ILE A 55 -6.54 5.17 5.35
C ILE A 55 -6.17 3.69 5.54
N ARG A 56 -6.79 2.80 4.77
CA ARG A 56 -6.46 1.37 4.77
C ARG A 56 -5.65 1.02 3.53
N ILE A 57 -4.47 0.46 3.72
CA ILE A 57 -3.64 -0.07 2.62
C ILE A 57 -3.65 -1.59 2.71
N VAL A 58 -4.09 -2.23 1.63
CA VAL A 58 -4.09 -3.69 1.48
C VAL A 58 -3.11 -4.05 0.37
N THR A 59 -2.16 -4.92 0.67
CA THR A 59 -1.22 -5.43 -0.32
C THR A 59 -1.72 -6.76 -0.86
N LYS A 60 -1.71 -6.88 -2.19
CA LYS A 60 -2.10 -8.12 -2.86
C LYS A 60 -0.98 -8.56 -3.78
N GLY A 61 -0.63 -9.84 -3.70
CA GLY A 61 0.28 -10.45 -4.65
C GLY A 61 -0.38 -10.46 -6.02
N ARG A 62 0.31 -9.96 -7.04
CA ARG A 62 -0.11 -10.17 -8.42
C ARG A 62 0.02 -11.67 -8.70
N ARG A 63 -1.12 -12.38 -8.66
CA ARG A 63 -1.24 -13.69 -9.29
C ARG A 63 -1.40 -13.44 -10.77
N GLU A 64 -0.42 -13.85 -11.56
CA GLU A 64 -0.65 -14.23 -12.95
C GLU A 64 -1.44 -15.55 -12.99
#